data_AF-A0A7J2UVZ4-F1
#
_entry.id   AF-A0A7J2UVZ4-F1
#
_cell.length_a   1.000
_cell.length_b   1.000
_cell.length_c   1.000
_cell.angle_alpha   90.00
_cell.angle_beta   90.00
_cell.angle_gamma   90.00
#
_symmetry.space_group_name_H-M   'P 1'
#
loop_
_entity.id
_entity.type
_entity.pdbx_description
1 polymer ?
#
loop_
_entity_poly.entity_id
_entity_poly.type
_entity_poly.pdbx_seq_one_letter_code
_entity_poly.pdbx_strand_id
1 'polypeptide(L)'
;MGCDDRSLVYMMTIVYILIIAALASSYRLFVGPTLQDRLVSLNSITIISIIILVFLSIIENIGYYLDIAIAFLFFDFAGMIAFTKYLDERNMK
;
A
#
# COMPACT_ATOMS: atom_id res chain seq x y z
N MET A 1 -24.52 13.13 -6.41
CA MET A 1 -23.96 12.02 -5.60
C MET A 1 -24.29 12.36 -4.15
N GLY A 2 -25.34 11.76 -3.58
CA GLY A 2 -25.71 12.04 -2.19
C GLY A 2 -24.72 11.33 -1.27
N CYS A 3 -23.79 12.07 -0.67
CA CYS A 3 -22.94 11.51 0.37
C CYS A 3 -23.81 11.38 1.63
N ASP A 4 -24.28 10.17 1.91
CA ASP A 4 -24.89 9.84 3.20
C ASP A 4 -23.82 10.06 4.28
N ASP A 5 -24.15 10.77 5.37
CA ASP A 5 -23.18 11.05 6.46
C ASP A 5 -22.51 9.77 6.98
N ARG A 6 -23.19 8.62 6.89
CA ARG A 6 -22.61 7.33 7.28
C ARG A 6 -21.50 6.87 6.33
N SER A 7 -21.58 7.21 5.05
CA SER A 7 -20.53 6.88 4.07
C SER A 7 -19.20 7.57 4.42
N LEU A 8 -19.25 8.81 4.92
CA LEU A 8 -18.05 9.52 5.40
C LEU A 8 -17.47 8.87 6.66
N VAL A 9 -18.33 8.45 7.61
CA VAL A 9 -17.90 7.75 8.83
C VAL A 9 -17.25 6.40 8.49
N TYR A 10 -17.78 5.66 7.51
CA TYR A 10 -17.15 4.41 7.05
C TYR A 10 -15.79 4.65 6.41
N MET A 11 -15.65 5.66 5.54
CA MET A 11 -14.37 6.01 4.92
C MET A 11 -13.32 6.41 5.95
N MET A 12 -13.67 7.25 6.93
CA MET A 12 -12.76 7.61 8.02
C MET A 12 -12.34 6.39 8.85
N THR A 13 -13.28 5.51 9.19
CA THR A 13 -12.98 4.28 9.95
C THR A 13 -12.00 3.38 9.19
N ILE A 14 -12.18 3.22 7.88
CA ILE A 14 -11.28 2.42 7.04
C ILE A 14 -9.88 3.02 7.01
N VAL A 15 -9.75 4.34 6.86
CA VAL A 15 -8.45 5.01 6.86
C VAL A 15 -7.71 4.81 8.19
N TYR A 16 -8.40 4.89 9.34
CA TYR A 16 -7.79 4.59 10.64
C TYR A 16 -7.29 3.14 10.74
N ILE A 17 -8.08 2.18 10.27
CA ILE A 17 -7.67 0.75 10.24
C ILE A 17 -6.44 0.56 9.34
N LEU A 18 -6.41 1.22 8.18
CA LEU A 18 -5.28 1.18 7.25
C LEU A 18 -4.00 1.75 7.86
N ILE A 19 -4.09 2.86 8.62
CA ILE A 19 -2.94 3.42 9.35
C ILE A 19 -2.40 2.41 10.38
N ILE A 20 -3.29 1.75 11.14
CA ILE A 20 -2.88 0.71 12.09
C ILE A 20 -2.22 -0.47 11.35
N ALA A 21 -2.77 -0.89 10.21
CA ALA A 21 -2.19 -1.94 9.39
C ALA A 21 -0.82 -1.56 8.81
N ALA A 22 -0.62 -0.29 8.45
CA ALA A 22 0.67 0.23 7.99
C ALA A 22 1.71 0.21 9.11
N LEU A 23 1.32 0.59 10.34
CA LEU A 23 2.17 0.50 11.53
C LEU A 23 2.55 -0.95 11.86
N ALA A 24 1.58 -1.88 11.79
CA ALA A 24 1.83 -3.30 12.00
C ALA A 24 2.77 -3.89 10.93
N SER A 25 2.58 -3.51 9.66
CA SER A 25 3.46 -3.92 8.56
C SER A 25 4.86 -3.33 8.69
N SER A 26 4.97 -2.08 9.17
CA SER A 26 6.26 -1.45 9.47
C SER A 26 7.00 -2.17 10.59
N TYR A 27 6.30 -2.60 11.64
CA TYR A 27 6.90 -3.44 12.68
C TYR A 27 7.44 -4.77 12.11
N ARG A 28 6.65 -5.44 11.24
CA ARG A 28 7.07 -6.69 10.59
C ARG A 28 8.27 -6.50 9.66
N LEU A 29 8.42 -5.34 9.01
CA LEU A 29 9.55 -5.01 8.16
C LEU A 29 10.89 -5.10 8.90
N PHE A 30 10.94 -4.64 10.16
CA PHE A 30 12.17 -4.67 10.96
C PHE A 30 12.42 -6.01 11.65
N VAL A 31 11.36 -6.68 12.10
CA VAL A 31 11.46 -7.93 12.88
C VAL A 31 11.50 -9.18 11.98
N GLY A 32 11.19 -9.05 10.69
CA GLY A 32 11.15 -10.16 9.74
C GLY A 32 12.45 -10.98 9.72
N PRO A 33 12.40 -12.32 9.94
CA PRO A 33 13.58 -13.17 9.98
C PRO A 33 14.12 -13.49 8.58
N THR A 34 13.24 -13.60 7.57
CA THR A 34 13.62 -13.87 6.19
C THR A 34 13.65 -12.60 5.35
N LEU A 35 14.49 -12.58 4.32
CA LEU A 35 14.58 -11.46 3.38
C LEU A 35 13.27 -11.29 2.59
N GLN A 36 12.59 -12.40 2.28
CA GLN A 36 11.28 -12.42 1.63
C GLN A 36 10.18 -11.83 2.52
N ASP A 37 10.16 -12.14 3.82
CA ASP A 37 9.19 -11.55 4.76
C ASP A 37 9.30 -10.02 4.82
N ARG A 38 10.53 -9.50 4.76
CA ARG A 38 10.78 -8.06 4.74
C ARG A 38 10.27 -7.42 3.45
N LEU A 39 10.53 -8.02 2.29
CA LEU A 39 10.06 -7.54 0.99
C LEU A 39 8.52 -7.51 0.92
N VAL A 40 7.86 -8.57 1.39
CA VAL A 40 6.38 -8.62 1.43
C VAL A 40 5.81 -7.55 2.36
N SER A 41 6.47 -7.30 3.50
CA SER A 41 6.07 -6.23 4.42
C SER A 41 6.24 -4.85 3.78
N LEU A 42 7.31 -4.63 3.03
CA LEU A 42 7.56 -3.38 2.31
C LEU A 42 6.52 -3.13 1.22
N ASN A 43 6.21 -4.15 0.40
CA ASN A 43 5.14 -4.08 -0.59
C ASN A 43 3.79 -3.73 0.05
N SER A 44 3.50 -4.33 1.21
CA SER A 44 2.22 -4.11 1.91
C SER A 44 2.07 -2.64 2.35
N ILE A 45 3.16 -2.00 2.81
CA ILE A 45 3.15 -0.58 3.20
C ILE A 45 2.86 0.31 1.99
N THR A 46 3.46 0.02 0.84
CA THR A 46 3.20 0.77 -0.40
C THR A 46 1.75 0.65 -0.85
N ILE A 47 1.20 -0.57 -0.86
CA ILE A 47 -0.21 -0.81 -1.22
C ILE A 47 -1.16 -0.08 -0.29
N ILE A 48 -0.93 -0.11 1.03
CA ILE A 48 -1.76 0.63 1.99
C ILE A 48 -1.72 2.13 1.69
N SER A 49 -0.54 2.67 1.35
CA SER A 49 -0.39 4.08 0.97
C SER A 49 -1.17 4.42 -0.32
N ILE A 50 -1.15 3.53 -1.32
CA ILE A 50 -1.94 3.67 -2.55
C ILE A 50 -3.44 3.68 -2.25
N ILE A 51 -3.92 2.78 -1.38
CA ILE A 51 -5.34 2.73 -1.00
C ILE A 51 -5.75 4.04 -0.32
N ILE A 52 -4.91 4.61 0.55
CA ILE A 52 -5.17 5.91 1.18
C ILE A 52 -5.32 7.01 0.12
N LEU A 53 -4.47 7.04 -0.92
CA LEU A 53 -4.59 8.00 -2.03
C LEU A 53 -5.90 7.84 -2.81
N VAL A 54 -6.34 6.60 -3.03
CA VAL A 54 -7.63 6.32 -3.70
C VAL A 54 -8.80 6.84 -2.85
N PHE A 55 -8.79 6.60 -1.54
CA PHE A 55 -9.80 7.13 -0.64
C PHE A 55 -9.79 8.66 -0.62
N LEU A 56 -8.61 9.28 -0.61
CA LEU A 56 -8.46 10.74 -0.65
C LEU A 56 -9.03 11.33 -1.95
N SER A 57 -8.85 10.66 -3.09
CA SER A 57 -9.45 11.06 -4.37
C SER A 57 -10.98 11.13 -4.28
N ILE A 58 -11.60 10.18 -3.58
CA ILE A 58 -13.05 10.13 -3.40
C ILE A 58 -13.55 11.22 -2.46
N ILE A 59 -12.83 11.45 -1.35
CA ILE A 59 -13.19 12.46 -0.32
C ILE A 59 -13.09 13.87 -0.88
N GLU A 60 -11.96 14.20 -1.51
CA GLU A 60 -11.71 15.54 -2.05
C GLU A 60 -12.43 15.77 -3.40
N ASN A 61 -12.94 14.70 -4.02
CA ASN A 61 -13.49 14.70 -5.38
C ASN A 61 -12.48 15.20 -6.44
N ILE A 62 -11.18 15.03 -6.17
CA ILE A 62 -10.07 15.43 -7.04
C ILE A 62 -9.46 14.19 -7.67
N GLY A 63 -9.54 14.09 -9.00
CA GLY A 63 -9.02 12.96 -9.78
C GLY A 63 -7.49 12.82 -9.78
N TYR A 64 -6.75 13.90 -9.52
CA TYR A 64 -5.28 13.90 -9.49
C TYR A 64 -4.69 12.86 -8.52
N TYR A 65 -5.34 12.62 -7.38
CA TYR A 65 -4.90 11.60 -6.42
C TYR A 65 -4.99 10.18 -6.98
N LEU A 66 -5.98 9.92 -7.85
CA LEU A 66 -6.13 8.63 -8.51
C LEU A 66 -5.03 8.40 -9.55
N ASP A 67 -4.64 9.44 -10.30
CA ASP A 67 -3.54 9.36 -11.26
C ASP A 67 -2.21 9.02 -10.57
N ILE A 68 -1.94 9.66 -9.42
CA ILE A 68 -0.77 9.35 -8.58
C ILE A 68 -0.87 7.90 -8.08
N ALA A 69 -2.02 7.50 -7.53
CA ALA A 69 -2.21 6.15 -6.97
C ALA A 69 -1.92 5.06 -8.01
N ILE A 70 -2.44 5.24 -9.24
CA ILE A 70 -2.22 4.30 -10.34
C ILE A 70 -0.74 4.26 -10.76
N ALA A 71 -0.07 5.42 -10.85
CA ALA A 71 1.35 5.46 -11.16
C ALA A 71 2.19 4.69 -10.11
N PHE A 72 1.95 4.96 -8.82
CA PHE A 72 2.62 4.25 -7.73
C PHE A 72 2.34 2.74 -7.74
N LEU A 73 1.13 2.32 -8.10
CA LEU A 73 0.77 0.91 -8.22
C LEU A 73 1.61 0.19 -9.30
N PHE A 74 1.82 0.82 -10.45
CA PHE A 74 2.67 0.26 -11.49
C PHE A 74 4.15 0.17 -11.06
N PHE A 75 4.65 1.19 -10.38
CA PHE A 75 6.02 1.19 -9.87
C PHE A 75 6.25 0.11 -8.79
N ASP A 76 5.30 -0.04 -7.86
CA ASP A 76 5.37 -1.06 -6.81
C ASP A 76 5.39 -2.48 -7.38
N PHE A 77 4.50 -2.76 -8.35
CA PHE A 77 4.44 -4.06 -9.00
C PHE A 77 5.71 -4.38 -9.79
N ALA A 78 6.20 -3.42 -10.58
CA ALA A 78 7.45 -3.59 -11.34
C ALA A 78 8.66 -3.79 -10.39
N GLY A 79 8.71 -3.03 -9.30
CA GLY A 79 9.72 -3.16 -8.26
C GLY A 79 9.73 -4.55 -7.64
N MET A 80 8.57 -5.06 -7.21
CA MET A 80 8.47 -6.37 -6.57
C MET A 80 8.88 -7.52 -7.49
N ILE A 81 8.53 -7.46 -8.78
CA ILE A 81 8.99 -8.46 -9.77
C ILE A 81 10.51 -8.41 -9.93
N ALA A 82 11.08 -7.22 -10.05
CA ALA A 82 12.53 -7.05 -10.18
C ALA A 82 13.27 -7.57 -8.93
N PHE A 83 12.78 -7.25 -7.74
CA PHE A 83 13.33 -7.76 -6.48
C PHE A 83 13.24 -9.27 -6.37
N THR A 84 12.11 -9.86 -6.77
CA THR A 84 11.91 -11.32 -6.72
C THR A 84 12.89 -12.03 -7.65
N LYS A 85 13.04 -11.54 -8.89
CA LYS A 85 14.04 -12.08 -9.84
C LYS A 85 15.46 -11.95 -9.32
N TYR A 86 15.80 -10.80 -8.75
CA TYR A 86 17.14 -10.57 -8.18
C TYR A 86 17.45 -11.52 -7.02
N LEU A 87 16.48 -11.81 -6.15
CA LEU A 87 16.65 -12.78 -5.08
C LEU A 87 16.84 -14.20 -5.63
N ASP A 88 16.05 -14.60 -6.63
CA ASP A 88 16.13 -15.93 -7.22
C ASP A 88 17.51 -16.18 -7.87
N GLU A 89 18.01 -15.20 -8.66
CA GLU A 89 19.32 -15.25 -9.28
C GLU A 89 20.48 -15.36 -8.26
N ARG A 90 20.31 -14.81 -7.05
CA ARG A 90 21.31 -14.85 -5.98
C ARG A 90 21.27 -16.13 -5.15
N ASN A 91 20.12 -16.81 -5.09
CA ASN A 91 19.99 -18.11 -4.41
C ASN A 91 20.46 -19.29 -5.28
N MET A 92 20.70 -19.06 -6.58
CA MET A 92 21.22 -20.03 -7.55
C MET A 92 22.76 -19.99 -7.67
N LYS A 93 23.46 -19.67 -6.58
CA LYS A 93 24.92 -19.86 -6.43
C LYS A 93 25.25 -20.67 -5.19
#